data_AF-A0A9N8PPL3-F1
#
_entry.id   AF-A0A9N8PPL3-F1
#
_cell.length_a   1.000
_cell.length_b   1.000
_cell.length_c   1.000
_cell.angle_alpha   90.00
_cell.angle_beta   90.00
_cell.angle_gamma   90.00
#
_symmetry.space_group_name_H-M   'P 1'
#
loop_
_entity.id
_entity.type
_entity.pdbx_description
1 polymer ?
#
loop_
_entity_poly.entity_id
_entity_poly.type
_entity_poly.pdbx_seq_one_letter_code
_entity_poly.pdbx_strand_id
1 'polypeptide(L)'
;MSSFANVGAAGQPSILNDMTFGIELEFLSYTPRKVRDGPRGHLTRALHTPVNLLCKNCNKEHSWKLPIEGIVSSNPPPFSTWKMIRDGTVNPSADEKANEPRKSQFYQMELVSRIMNFSKPTPSFPPQFYPCTDEPFEWDAHTEISVFMQRVHEAFSDHGYCIANNKNTGFHIHFSNGKIPPPAKISLGMFAVFTALERHFDRLLPASRNCIMSFEGVTPGISRVNPVYKYIPGDNDWVGSGSRALLEGIRSTVKRAIKDDPEFNRFTITDELQSCNPPSWLNTISGYDDVEAFLDSWPAKDSMGQTLAYRTMAVNLQNLKSGIGKSTIEIRAAPGSLDFSEVWQWSQFMGKLMLWLSTPSIDHNKIILDIWANGTIIDLLKQIGVSQDTLDYYTDRLTPDWAVRRHARVISTIGETDPFRNFLISVENNRLADHRTEAVESKILHKLERGYYGQIPDALFKTLPAEVQNHPKNFLNMDTCDYELFTDSVIADAAPVVISHPSPAYSWSNDPFNTSNTNSVQAASMFFSPDSFDVPPPPGLDDPFTTPPDITPSGTSRFPTTVDGSNARSPASDGSEEFPFRSIDGQSQIFATAAPEGGFS
;
A
#
# COMPACT_ATOMS: atom_id res chain seq x y z
N MET A 1 13.02 6.63 -40.79
CA MET A 1 12.13 7.81 -40.81
C MET A 1 11.78 8.12 -39.36
N SER A 2 12.00 9.35 -38.94
CA SER A 2 12.14 9.82 -37.55
C SER A 2 10.86 9.68 -36.72
N SER A 3 10.97 9.02 -35.56
CA SER A 3 9.90 8.92 -34.55
C SER A 3 9.68 10.27 -33.88
N PHE A 4 8.45 10.76 -33.88
CA PHE A 4 8.04 11.86 -33.01
C PHE A 4 8.01 11.35 -31.56
N ALA A 5 8.89 11.89 -30.72
CA ALA A 5 8.79 11.76 -29.29
C ALA A 5 7.53 12.50 -28.82
N ASN A 6 6.55 11.79 -28.28
CA ASN A 6 5.42 12.41 -27.58
C ASN A 6 5.93 12.91 -26.23
N VAL A 7 6.40 14.16 -26.25
CA VAL A 7 6.83 14.94 -25.09
C VAL A 7 5.57 15.39 -24.35
N GLY A 8 5.44 15.06 -23.06
CA GLY A 8 4.37 15.60 -22.21
C GLY A 8 4.50 17.12 -22.06
N ALA A 9 3.48 17.80 -21.52
CA ALA A 9 3.30 19.26 -21.51
C ALA A 9 4.41 20.13 -20.84
N ALA A 10 5.57 19.57 -20.49
CA ALA A 10 6.71 20.28 -19.90
C ALA A 10 8.09 19.75 -20.35
N GLY A 11 8.22 19.08 -21.50
CA GLY A 11 9.53 18.53 -21.90
C GLY A 11 9.92 17.21 -21.24
N GLN A 12 9.08 16.68 -20.34
CA GLN A 12 9.34 15.43 -19.64
C GLN A 12 8.95 14.22 -20.51
N PRO A 13 9.74 13.12 -20.50
CA PRO A 13 9.33 11.85 -21.08
C PRO A 13 7.98 11.44 -20.51
N SER A 14 7.07 10.96 -21.36
CA SER A 14 5.79 10.47 -20.87
C SER A 14 6.00 9.29 -19.94
N ILE A 15 5.45 9.37 -18.73
CA ILE A 15 5.43 8.25 -17.78
C ILE A 15 4.78 7.00 -18.41
N LEU A 16 3.91 7.18 -19.42
CA LEU A 16 3.29 6.08 -20.16
C LEU A 16 4.33 5.11 -20.79
N ASN A 17 5.51 5.62 -21.16
CA ASN A 17 6.53 4.83 -21.86
C ASN A 17 7.77 4.50 -21.02
N ASP A 18 8.03 5.29 -19.98
CA ASP A 18 9.26 5.23 -19.17
C ASP A 18 9.00 5.16 -17.67
N MET A 19 7.79 4.79 -17.23
CA MET A 19 7.52 4.53 -15.82
C MET A 19 8.47 3.43 -15.30
N THR A 20 9.27 3.82 -14.33
CA THR A 20 10.16 2.90 -13.64
C THR A 20 9.68 2.68 -12.23
N PHE A 21 9.99 1.51 -11.69
CA PHE A 21 9.71 1.20 -10.32
C PHE A 21 10.76 0.30 -9.70
N GLY A 22 10.77 0.26 -8.37
CA GLY A 22 11.52 -0.70 -7.58
C GLY A 22 10.71 -1.15 -6.38
N ILE A 23 11.09 -2.28 -5.80
CA ILE A 23 10.45 -2.85 -4.62
C ILE A 23 11.44 -3.06 -3.48
N GLU A 24 10.96 -2.92 -2.25
CA GLU A 24 11.69 -3.27 -1.03
C GLU A 24 10.88 -4.36 -0.31
N LEU A 25 11.49 -5.54 -0.14
CA LEU A 25 10.90 -6.70 0.54
C LEU A 25 11.57 -6.87 1.89
N GLU A 26 10.83 -6.60 2.97
CA GLU A 26 11.30 -6.82 4.33
C GLU A 26 10.79 -8.18 4.86
N PHE A 27 11.68 -8.97 5.47
CA PHE A 27 11.31 -10.25 6.03
C PHE A 27 12.24 -10.72 7.14
N LEU A 28 11.68 -11.52 8.04
CA LEU A 28 12.43 -12.24 9.06
C LEU A 28 13.15 -13.40 8.40
N SER A 29 14.42 -13.62 8.75
CA SER A 29 15.20 -14.73 8.21
C SER A 29 16.01 -15.44 9.29
N TYR A 30 16.05 -16.76 9.21
CA TYR A 30 16.72 -17.61 10.18
C TYR A 30 17.53 -18.70 9.50
N THR A 31 18.70 -18.99 10.07
CA THR A 31 19.54 -20.13 9.70
C THR A 31 20.03 -20.87 10.94
N PRO A 32 20.55 -22.10 10.80
CA PRO A 32 21.28 -22.74 11.90
C PRO A 32 22.49 -21.91 12.31
N ARG A 33 22.78 -21.81 13.62
CA ARG A 33 23.93 -21.04 14.16
C ARG A 33 25.31 -21.38 13.60
N LYS A 34 25.47 -22.57 12.99
CA LYS A 34 26.74 -23.02 12.41
C LYS A 34 27.00 -22.46 11.01
N VAL A 35 26.01 -21.82 10.38
CA VAL A 35 26.17 -21.19 9.08
C VAL A 35 27.06 -19.96 9.23
N ARG A 36 28.28 -20.06 8.68
CA ARG A 36 29.39 -19.10 8.88
C ARG A 36 29.02 -17.63 8.65
N ASP A 37 28.11 -17.35 7.72
CA ASP A 37 27.73 -15.99 7.32
C ASP A 37 26.27 -15.64 7.65
N GLY A 38 25.63 -16.47 8.50
CA GLY A 38 24.24 -16.32 8.89
C GLY A 38 23.25 -16.31 7.72
N PRO A 39 22.02 -15.81 7.95
CA PRO A 39 20.98 -15.75 6.92
C PRO A 39 21.34 -14.88 5.73
N ARG A 40 21.95 -13.71 5.95
CA ARG A 40 22.33 -12.81 4.86
C ARG A 40 23.32 -13.46 3.89
N GLY A 41 24.45 -13.97 4.40
CA GLY A 41 25.45 -14.56 3.52
C GLY A 41 24.97 -15.86 2.86
N HIS A 42 24.07 -16.59 3.52
CA HIS A 42 23.39 -17.74 2.92
C HIS A 42 22.55 -17.34 1.70
N LEU A 43 21.67 -16.35 1.86
CA LEU A 43 20.87 -15.84 0.75
C LEU A 43 21.73 -15.23 -0.37
N THR A 44 22.80 -14.50 -0.02
CA THR A 44 23.74 -13.96 -1.00
C THR A 44 24.27 -15.04 -1.94
N ARG A 45 24.73 -16.18 -1.40
CA ARG A 45 25.24 -17.28 -2.22
C ARG A 45 24.15 -17.89 -3.11
N ALA A 46 22.93 -18.04 -2.58
CA ALA A 46 21.81 -18.56 -3.34
C ALA A 46 21.44 -17.65 -4.53
N LEU A 47 21.44 -16.32 -4.31
CA LEU A 47 21.15 -15.32 -5.34
C LEU A 47 22.30 -15.17 -6.37
N HIS A 48 23.54 -15.47 -5.99
CA HIS A 48 24.68 -15.50 -6.93
C HIS A 48 24.71 -16.74 -7.83
N THR A 49 23.92 -17.77 -7.49
CA THR A 49 23.83 -18.97 -8.32
C THR A 49 22.88 -18.72 -9.49
N PRO A 50 23.26 -19.05 -10.74
CA PRO A 50 22.37 -18.90 -11.89
C PRO A 50 21.00 -19.60 -11.72
N VAL A 51 20.02 -19.12 -12.48
CA VAL A 51 18.67 -19.67 -12.57
C VAL A 51 18.45 -20.25 -13.96
N ASN A 52 17.68 -21.31 -14.06
CA ASN A 52 17.28 -21.85 -15.36
C ASN A 52 15.88 -21.35 -15.69
N LEU A 53 15.72 -20.73 -16.86
CA LEU A 53 14.45 -20.21 -17.35
C LEU A 53 14.21 -20.65 -18.79
N LEU A 54 12.95 -20.91 -19.14
CA LEU A 54 12.56 -21.15 -20.53
C LEU A 54 12.78 -19.88 -21.36
N CYS A 55 13.50 -20.05 -22.46
CA CYS A 55 13.77 -18.98 -23.40
C CYS A 55 12.54 -18.67 -24.24
N LYS A 56 12.07 -17.42 -24.23
CA LYS A 56 10.95 -16.96 -25.06
C LYS A 56 11.19 -17.13 -26.58
N ASN A 57 12.46 -17.13 -27.01
CA ASN A 57 12.83 -17.20 -28.42
C ASN A 57 12.93 -18.62 -28.98
N CYS A 58 13.24 -19.63 -28.15
CA CYS A 58 13.49 -21.00 -28.62
C CYS A 58 12.83 -22.11 -27.78
N ASN A 59 12.11 -21.74 -26.71
CA ASN A 59 11.42 -22.62 -25.78
C ASN A 59 12.30 -23.70 -25.12
N LYS A 60 13.61 -23.46 -24.99
CA LYS A 60 14.56 -24.30 -24.26
C LYS A 60 14.98 -23.63 -22.97
N GLU A 61 15.36 -24.42 -21.97
CA GLU A 61 15.94 -23.89 -20.73
C GLU A 61 17.34 -23.33 -20.98
N HIS A 62 17.57 -22.12 -20.47
CA HIS A 62 18.86 -21.45 -20.47
C HIS A 62 19.19 -20.95 -19.07
N SER A 63 20.50 -20.88 -18.78
CA SER A 63 21.00 -20.46 -17.47
C SER A 63 21.31 -18.96 -17.47
N TRP A 64 20.76 -18.24 -16.50
CA TRP A 64 20.83 -16.79 -16.40
C TRP A 64 21.37 -16.38 -15.04
N LYS A 65 22.25 -15.38 -15.02
CA LYS A 65 22.69 -14.71 -13.79
C LYS A 65 21.65 -13.70 -13.36
N LEU A 66 21.32 -13.68 -12.07
CA LEU A 66 20.44 -12.66 -11.51
C LEU A 66 21.17 -11.32 -11.40
N PRO A 67 20.49 -10.18 -11.58
CA PRO A 67 21.07 -8.86 -11.40
C PRO A 67 21.21 -8.48 -9.93
N ILE A 68 22.09 -9.15 -9.17
CA ILE A 68 22.34 -8.92 -7.74
C ILE A 68 23.74 -8.35 -7.50
N GLU A 69 23.88 -7.50 -6.49
CA GLU A 69 25.13 -6.88 -6.07
C GLU A 69 26.25 -7.90 -5.82
N GLY A 70 27.48 -7.55 -6.19
CA GLY A 70 28.67 -8.39 -5.98
C GLY A 70 28.98 -9.39 -7.09
N ILE A 71 28.17 -9.46 -8.16
CA ILE A 71 28.48 -10.31 -9.32
C ILE A 71 29.56 -9.71 -10.23
N VAL A 72 29.58 -8.38 -10.36
CA VAL A 72 30.61 -7.66 -11.12
C VAL A 72 31.61 -7.01 -10.15
N SER A 73 32.89 -6.99 -10.53
CA SER A 73 33.96 -6.40 -9.72
C SER A 73 34.01 -4.87 -9.77
N SER A 74 33.30 -4.25 -10.72
CA SER A 74 33.16 -2.80 -10.83
C SER A 74 32.07 -2.27 -9.90
N ASN A 75 32.21 -1.02 -9.44
CA ASN A 75 31.13 -0.33 -8.74
C ASN A 75 29.96 -0.14 -9.71
N PRO A 76 28.83 -0.88 -9.53
CA PRO A 76 27.71 -0.77 -10.44
C PRO A 76 27.02 0.59 -10.25
N PRO A 77 26.34 1.14 -11.28
CA PRO A 77 25.52 2.33 -11.10
C PRO A 77 24.50 2.11 -9.96
N PRO A 78 24.15 3.16 -9.19
CA PRO A 78 23.16 3.04 -8.12
C PRO A 78 21.86 2.38 -8.62
N PHE A 79 21.37 1.41 -7.85
CA PHE A 79 20.13 0.66 -8.15
C PHE A 79 20.11 -0.03 -9.53
N SER A 80 21.26 -0.38 -10.10
CA SER A 80 21.34 -1.24 -11.29
C SER A 80 21.31 -2.75 -10.94
N THR A 81 21.46 -3.07 -9.66
CA THR A 81 21.37 -4.43 -9.11
C THR A 81 20.45 -4.43 -7.90
N TRP A 82 19.85 -5.59 -7.65
CA TRP A 82 19.26 -5.92 -6.37
C TRP A 82 20.34 -5.88 -5.30
N LYS A 83 19.95 -5.54 -4.07
CA LYS A 83 20.85 -5.46 -2.93
C LYS A 83 20.17 -5.99 -1.67
N MET A 84 20.95 -6.64 -0.82
CA MET A 84 20.50 -7.02 0.52
C MET A 84 21.03 -6.02 1.53
N ILE A 85 20.11 -5.40 2.24
CA ILE A 85 20.41 -4.48 3.33
C ILE A 85 19.80 -4.99 4.64
N ARG A 86 19.99 -4.20 5.69
CA ARG A 86 19.54 -4.50 7.05
C ARG A 86 18.54 -3.43 7.45
N ASP A 87 17.30 -3.82 7.73
CA ASP A 87 16.31 -2.90 8.28
C ASP A 87 16.18 -3.08 9.80
N GLY A 88 16.37 -2.00 10.56
CA GLY A 88 16.24 -1.91 12.02
C GLY A 88 14.89 -2.33 12.58
N THR A 89 13.83 -2.10 11.82
CA THR A 89 12.43 -2.20 12.22
C THR A 89 11.90 -3.63 12.14
N VAL A 90 12.47 -4.43 11.24
CA VAL A 90 12.10 -5.84 11.00
C VAL A 90 12.47 -6.71 12.20
N ASN A 91 11.48 -7.09 13.00
CA ASN A 91 11.65 -7.90 14.20
C ASN A 91 10.46 -8.83 14.46
N PRO A 92 10.69 -10.01 15.06
CA PRO A 92 9.62 -10.82 15.63
C PRO A 92 8.89 -10.06 16.75
N SER A 93 7.59 -10.26 16.89
CA SER A 93 6.82 -9.81 18.05
C SER A 93 7.27 -10.56 19.32
N ALA A 94 6.97 -10.05 20.50
CA ALA A 94 7.43 -10.67 21.75
C ALA A 94 6.92 -12.11 21.93
N ASP A 95 5.68 -12.38 21.54
CA ASP A 95 5.04 -13.69 21.54
C ASP A 95 5.60 -14.63 20.46
N GLU A 96 5.88 -14.10 19.26
CA GLU A 96 6.55 -14.86 18.19
C GLU A 96 7.96 -15.26 18.63
N LYS A 97 8.71 -14.30 19.18
CA LYS A 97 10.08 -14.50 19.66
C LYS A 97 10.19 -15.57 20.74
N ALA A 98 9.16 -15.71 21.59
CA ALA A 98 9.12 -16.76 22.61
C ALA A 98 9.10 -18.18 22.01
N ASN A 99 8.66 -18.31 20.75
CA ASN A 99 8.58 -19.57 20.02
C ASN A 99 9.77 -19.82 19.08
N GLU A 100 10.78 -18.94 19.07
CA GLU A 100 11.97 -19.11 18.25
C GLU A 100 12.84 -20.31 18.66
N PRO A 101 13.35 -21.10 17.70
CA PRO A 101 14.24 -22.21 18.01
C PRO A 101 15.56 -21.73 18.63
N ARG A 102 15.95 -22.26 19.80
CA ARG A 102 17.16 -21.82 20.54
C ARG A 102 18.48 -21.90 19.75
N LYS A 103 18.55 -22.77 18.72
CA LYS A 103 19.75 -23.02 17.90
C LYS A 103 19.75 -22.29 16.55
N SER A 104 18.82 -21.37 16.34
CA SER A 104 18.80 -20.52 15.15
C SER A 104 19.63 -19.23 15.36
N GLN A 105 19.96 -18.60 14.24
CA GLN A 105 20.49 -17.25 14.14
C GLN A 105 19.51 -16.42 13.32
N PHE A 106 19.06 -15.29 13.88
CA PHE A 106 18.14 -14.35 13.25
C PHE A 106 18.89 -13.27 12.46
N TYR A 107 18.30 -12.82 11.36
CA TYR A 107 18.69 -11.60 10.65
C TYR A 107 17.46 -10.87 10.12
N GLN A 108 17.44 -9.57 10.34
CA GLN A 108 16.43 -8.62 9.86
C GLN A 108 16.75 -8.23 8.41
N MET A 109 16.06 -8.87 7.45
CA MET A 109 16.39 -8.78 6.03
C MET A 109 15.54 -7.73 5.33
N GLU A 110 16.18 -6.95 4.46
CA GLU A 110 15.50 -6.14 3.45
C GLU A 110 16.18 -6.38 2.10
N LEU A 111 15.40 -6.84 1.13
CA LEU A 111 15.84 -7.08 -0.24
C LEU A 111 15.28 -5.97 -1.13
N VAL A 112 16.16 -5.11 -1.62
CA VAL A 112 15.79 -3.95 -2.44
C VAL A 112 16.11 -4.25 -3.89
N SER A 113 15.14 -4.05 -4.77
CA SER A 113 15.31 -4.29 -6.19
C SER A 113 16.19 -3.25 -6.87
N ARG A 114 16.68 -3.62 -8.05
CA ARG A 114 17.12 -2.61 -9.02
C ARG A 114 15.93 -1.80 -9.54
N ILE A 115 16.22 -0.72 -10.25
CA ILE A 115 15.21 0.00 -11.04
C ILE A 115 14.81 -0.87 -12.22
N MET A 116 13.53 -1.22 -12.29
CA MET A 116 12.89 -1.93 -13.38
C MET A 116 11.95 -0.99 -14.13
N ASN A 117 11.69 -1.25 -15.39
CA ASN A 117 10.61 -0.59 -16.12
C ASN A 117 9.30 -1.37 -15.94
N PHE A 118 8.20 -0.64 -15.76
CA PHE A 118 6.89 -1.25 -15.53
C PHE A 118 6.21 -1.72 -16.82
N SER A 119 6.44 -1.02 -17.94
CA SER A 119 5.74 -1.22 -19.21
C SER A 119 6.56 -1.99 -20.25
N LYS A 120 7.88 -2.13 -20.07
CA LYS A 120 8.76 -2.85 -21.00
C LYS A 120 9.85 -3.63 -20.25
N PRO A 121 10.45 -4.66 -20.89
CA PRO A 121 11.61 -5.34 -20.35
C PRO A 121 12.76 -4.37 -20.05
N THR A 122 13.55 -4.72 -19.04
CA THR A 122 14.71 -3.94 -18.60
C THR A 122 15.98 -4.72 -18.89
N PRO A 123 16.99 -4.13 -19.56
CA PRO A 123 18.24 -4.82 -19.86
C PRO A 123 18.88 -5.46 -18.63
N SER A 124 19.44 -6.65 -18.82
CA SER A 124 20.16 -7.37 -17.77
C SER A 124 21.43 -6.62 -17.35
N PHE A 125 21.73 -6.66 -16.05
CA PHE A 125 23.00 -6.23 -15.50
C PHE A 125 23.55 -7.31 -14.55
N PRO A 126 24.68 -7.98 -14.85
CA PRO A 126 25.55 -7.77 -16.00
C PRO A 126 24.86 -8.04 -17.34
N PRO A 127 25.36 -7.47 -18.45
CA PRO A 127 24.85 -7.77 -19.78
C PRO A 127 24.92 -9.28 -20.06
N GLN A 128 23.81 -9.81 -20.59
CA GLN A 128 23.65 -11.21 -20.99
C GLN A 128 23.02 -11.24 -22.39
N PHE A 129 23.17 -12.36 -23.11
CA PHE A 129 22.65 -12.52 -24.46
C PHE A 129 21.92 -13.86 -24.58
N TYR A 130 20.87 -13.89 -25.40
CA TYR A 130 20.13 -15.12 -25.69
C TYR A 130 21.03 -16.12 -26.43
N PRO A 131 21.29 -17.33 -25.89
CA PRO A 131 22.16 -18.32 -26.54
C PRO A 131 21.70 -18.77 -27.93
N CYS A 132 20.42 -18.60 -28.25
CA CYS A 132 19.82 -19.01 -29.52
C CYS A 132 19.79 -17.90 -30.58
N THR A 133 19.89 -16.63 -30.20
CA THR A 133 19.77 -15.49 -31.14
C THR A 133 20.91 -14.48 -31.05
N ASP A 134 21.77 -14.57 -30.02
CA ASP A 134 22.80 -13.59 -29.67
C ASP A 134 22.28 -12.16 -29.42
N GLU A 135 20.96 -11.99 -29.31
CA GLU A 135 20.34 -10.71 -28.97
C GLU A 135 20.49 -10.42 -27.46
N PRO A 136 20.53 -9.14 -27.03
CA PRO A 136 20.59 -8.79 -25.63
C PRO A 136 19.43 -9.37 -24.81
N PHE A 137 19.75 -9.94 -23.65
CA PHE A 137 18.77 -10.45 -22.71
C PHE A 137 18.20 -9.32 -21.84
N GLU A 138 16.88 -9.30 -21.73
CA GLU A 138 16.11 -8.31 -20.97
C GLU A 138 15.12 -9.02 -20.07
N TRP A 139 14.97 -8.50 -18.86
CA TRP A 139 14.05 -9.01 -17.85
C TRP A 139 12.74 -8.23 -17.91
N ASP A 140 11.61 -8.90 -18.07
CA ASP A 140 10.35 -8.30 -17.67
C ASP A 140 10.23 -8.31 -16.13
N ALA A 141 9.56 -7.30 -15.57
CA ALA A 141 9.52 -7.11 -14.12
C ALA A 141 8.82 -8.25 -13.37
N HIS A 142 7.79 -8.85 -13.98
CA HIS A 142 7.07 -9.98 -13.40
C HIS A 142 8.01 -11.18 -13.21
N THR A 143 8.70 -11.59 -14.27
CA THR A 143 9.66 -12.70 -14.24
C THR A 143 10.84 -12.41 -13.32
N GLU A 144 11.38 -11.18 -13.33
CA GLU A 144 12.49 -10.85 -12.44
C GLU A 144 12.10 -10.98 -10.97
N ILE A 145 10.98 -10.36 -10.56
CA ILE A 145 10.50 -10.43 -9.18
C ILE A 145 10.17 -11.88 -8.80
N SER A 146 9.49 -12.63 -9.66
CA SER A 146 9.11 -14.02 -9.37
C SER A 146 10.32 -14.90 -9.10
N VAL A 147 11.38 -14.76 -9.90
CA VAL A 147 12.60 -15.55 -9.79
C VAL A 147 13.40 -15.18 -8.53
N PHE A 148 13.49 -13.89 -8.19
CA PHE A 148 14.12 -13.48 -6.92
C PHE A 148 13.37 -14.04 -5.73
N MET A 149 12.03 -13.95 -5.72
CA MET A 149 11.21 -14.49 -4.64
C MET A 149 11.31 -16.01 -4.55
N GLN A 150 11.28 -16.70 -5.69
CA GLN A 150 11.49 -18.15 -5.75
C GLN A 150 12.84 -18.52 -5.14
N ARG A 151 13.92 -17.82 -5.51
CA ARG A 151 15.26 -18.12 -4.99
C ARG A 151 15.38 -17.84 -3.48
N VAL A 152 14.66 -16.84 -2.96
CA VAL A 152 14.53 -16.60 -1.52
C VAL A 152 13.85 -17.80 -0.85
N HIS A 153 12.71 -18.28 -1.37
CA HIS A 153 12.03 -19.46 -0.82
C HIS A 153 12.89 -20.72 -0.87
N GLU A 154 13.52 -20.99 -2.01
CA GLU A 154 14.42 -22.14 -2.19
C GLU A 154 15.55 -22.11 -1.16
N ALA A 155 16.19 -20.96 -0.97
CA ALA A 155 17.31 -20.79 -0.04
C ALA A 155 16.94 -21.10 1.42
N PHE A 156 15.67 -20.93 1.80
CA PHE A 156 15.21 -21.12 3.18
C PHE A 156 14.23 -22.28 3.34
N SER A 157 14.19 -23.22 2.38
CA SER A 157 13.31 -24.39 2.43
C SER A 157 13.90 -25.58 3.20
N ASP A 158 15.22 -25.58 3.41
CA ASP A 158 15.94 -26.65 4.12
C ASP A 158 15.60 -26.71 5.63
N HIS A 159 15.76 -27.88 6.23
CA HIS A 159 15.53 -28.09 7.66
C HIS A 159 16.40 -27.14 8.53
N GLY A 160 15.75 -26.37 9.40
CA GLY A 160 16.42 -25.42 10.28
C GLY A 160 16.67 -24.04 9.67
N TYR A 161 16.20 -23.81 8.45
CA TYR A 161 16.10 -22.51 7.79
C TYR A 161 14.65 -22.03 7.85
N CYS A 162 14.44 -20.72 7.87
CA CYS A 162 13.10 -20.15 7.90
C CYS A 162 13.11 -18.72 7.38
N ILE A 163 12.06 -18.35 6.66
CA ILE A 163 11.68 -16.98 6.35
C ILE A 163 10.23 -16.74 6.76
N ALA A 164 9.91 -15.54 7.22
CA ALA A 164 8.56 -15.19 7.63
C ALA A 164 8.30 -13.69 7.48
N ASN A 165 7.02 -13.32 7.32
CA ASN A 165 6.55 -11.94 7.37
C ASN A 165 5.57 -11.79 8.53
N ASN A 166 5.69 -10.71 9.29
CA ASN A 166 4.78 -10.35 10.36
C ASN A 166 4.40 -8.86 10.27
N LYS A 167 3.72 -8.35 11.29
CA LYS A 167 3.32 -6.93 11.34
C LYS A 167 4.47 -5.90 11.32
N ASN A 168 5.69 -6.31 11.69
CA ASN A 168 6.87 -5.45 11.69
C ASN A 168 7.66 -5.56 10.37
N THR A 169 7.12 -6.27 9.38
CA THR A 169 7.70 -6.34 8.03
C THR A 169 6.87 -5.52 7.06
N GLY A 170 7.54 -4.98 6.05
CA GLY A 170 7.00 -4.13 5.00
C GLY A 170 7.19 -4.63 3.59
N PHE A 171 6.31 -4.14 2.74
CA PHE A 171 6.49 -4.19 1.32
C PHE A 171 6.33 -2.77 0.78
N HIS A 172 7.41 -2.23 0.23
CA HIS A 172 7.42 -0.87 -0.32
C HIS A 172 7.57 -0.91 -1.83
N ILE A 173 6.87 0.00 -2.51
CA ILE A 173 7.02 0.22 -3.94
C ILE A 173 7.43 1.66 -4.18
N HIS A 174 8.48 1.85 -4.97
CA HIS A 174 8.99 3.14 -5.39
C HIS A 174 8.69 3.36 -6.86
N PHE A 175 7.94 4.40 -7.22
CA PHE A 175 7.69 4.78 -8.61
C PHE A 175 8.47 6.04 -9.01
N SER A 176 9.01 6.04 -10.23
CA SER A 176 9.75 7.15 -10.84
C SER A 176 9.45 7.23 -12.35
N ASN A 177 10.01 8.25 -13.01
CA ASN A 177 10.01 8.41 -14.46
C ASN A 177 11.45 8.37 -14.98
N GLY A 178 12.06 7.18 -14.94
CA GLY A 178 13.47 6.99 -15.22
C GLY A 178 14.36 7.68 -14.18
N LYS A 179 15.14 8.67 -14.62
CA LYS A 179 16.03 9.48 -13.74
C LYS A 179 15.37 10.76 -13.24
N ILE A 180 14.13 11.03 -13.65
CA ILE A 180 13.40 12.26 -13.35
C ILE A 180 12.26 11.90 -12.39
N PRO A 181 11.95 12.76 -11.40
CA PRO A 181 10.76 12.59 -10.58
C PRO A 181 9.48 12.44 -11.42
N PRO A 182 8.47 11.69 -10.95
CA PRO A 182 7.14 11.73 -11.55
C PRO A 182 6.57 13.16 -11.53
N PRO A 183 5.74 13.55 -12.52
CA PRO A 183 5.05 14.84 -12.51
C PRO A 183 4.30 15.10 -11.20
N ALA A 184 4.28 16.35 -10.74
CA ALA A 184 3.68 16.74 -9.47
C ALA A 184 2.21 16.33 -9.37
N LYS A 185 1.41 16.58 -10.43
CA LYS A 185 -0.02 16.19 -10.45
C LYS A 185 -0.25 14.69 -10.30
N ILE A 186 0.63 13.85 -10.84
CA ILE A 186 0.54 12.39 -10.68
C ILE A 186 0.92 12.00 -9.25
N SER A 187 1.99 12.59 -8.72
CA SER A 187 2.47 12.35 -7.35
C SER A 187 1.43 12.73 -6.30
N LEU A 188 0.86 13.92 -6.43
CA LEU A 188 -0.22 14.41 -5.59
C LEU A 188 -1.51 13.61 -5.81
N GLY A 189 -1.79 13.19 -7.06
CA GLY A 189 -2.91 12.31 -7.38
C GLY A 189 -2.85 10.96 -6.66
N MET A 190 -1.67 10.34 -6.56
CA MET A 190 -1.49 9.11 -5.78
C MET A 190 -1.83 9.33 -4.30
N PHE A 191 -1.32 10.42 -3.72
CA PHE A 191 -1.64 10.79 -2.34
C PHE A 191 -3.15 11.07 -2.16
N ALA A 192 -3.76 11.75 -3.13
CA ALA A 192 -5.17 12.09 -3.16
C ALA A 192 -6.09 10.86 -3.19
N VAL A 193 -5.79 9.87 -4.04
CA VAL A 193 -6.53 8.61 -4.12
C VAL A 193 -6.49 7.86 -2.78
N PHE A 194 -5.30 7.71 -2.19
CA PHE A 194 -5.14 7.04 -0.89
C PHE A 194 -5.84 7.78 0.25
N THR A 195 -5.86 9.11 0.19
CA THR A 195 -6.51 9.97 1.19
C THR A 195 -8.03 9.88 1.10
N ALA A 196 -8.60 10.01 -0.10
CA ALA A 196 -10.05 10.01 -0.30
C ALA A 196 -10.67 8.61 -0.17
N LEU A 197 -9.96 7.57 -0.64
CA LEU A 197 -10.41 6.18 -0.62
C LEU A 197 -9.79 5.37 0.51
N GLU A 198 -9.34 6.02 1.58
CA GLU A 198 -8.63 5.38 2.67
C GLU A 198 -9.44 4.23 3.30
N ARG A 199 -10.76 4.43 3.48
CA ARG A 199 -11.69 3.39 3.95
C ARG A 199 -11.70 2.16 3.05
N HIS A 200 -11.57 2.36 1.74
CA HIS A 200 -11.58 1.30 0.74
C HIS A 200 -10.24 0.54 0.74
N PHE A 201 -9.11 1.22 0.93
CA PHE A 201 -7.81 0.59 1.11
C PHE A 201 -7.71 -0.19 2.42
N ASP A 202 -8.27 0.33 3.51
CA ASP A 202 -8.29 -0.35 4.81
C ASP A 202 -9.03 -1.69 4.76
N ARG A 203 -10.04 -1.82 3.88
CA ARG A 203 -10.72 -3.10 3.61
C ARG A 203 -9.80 -4.13 2.93
N LEU A 204 -8.85 -3.69 2.10
CA LEU A 204 -7.89 -4.58 1.43
C LEU A 204 -6.69 -4.94 2.29
N LEU A 205 -6.23 -4.01 3.14
CA LEU A 205 -4.93 -4.06 3.82
C LEU A 205 -5.09 -4.03 5.34
N PRO A 206 -5.64 -5.08 5.95
CA PRO A 206 -6.05 -5.02 7.36
C PRO A 206 -4.92 -5.12 8.39
N ALA A 207 -3.67 -5.36 7.96
CA ALA A 207 -2.52 -5.47 8.86
C ALA A 207 -2.29 -4.16 9.66
N SER A 208 -1.78 -4.32 10.89
CA SER A 208 -1.61 -3.30 11.95
C SER A 208 -0.66 -2.13 11.65
N ARG A 209 -0.39 -1.85 10.37
CA ARG A 209 0.18 -0.59 9.93
C ARG A 209 -0.85 0.56 9.95
N ASN A 210 -2.09 0.33 10.38
CA ASN A 210 -3.02 1.42 10.66
C ASN A 210 -2.63 2.15 11.96
N CYS A 211 -1.85 3.22 11.84
CA CYS A 211 -1.55 4.10 12.97
C CYS A 211 -2.81 4.82 13.41
N ILE A 212 -3.42 4.34 14.49
CA ILE A 212 -4.39 5.14 15.24
C ILE A 212 -3.63 5.67 16.44
N MET A 213 -2.97 6.82 16.27
CA MET A 213 -2.44 7.53 17.43
C MET A 213 -3.59 8.07 18.28
N SER A 214 -3.41 8.02 19.60
CA SER A 214 -4.27 8.73 20.54
C SER A 214 -4.24 10.23 20.23
N PHE A 215 -5.42 10.82 20.11
CA PHE A 215 -5.60 12.22 19.79
C PHE A 215 -6.18 12.99 21.00
N GLU A 216 -5.59 14.13 21.37
CA GLU A 216 -6.17 15.09 22.33
C GLU A 216 -6.68 16.37 21.63
N GLY A 217 -8.00 16.46 21.53
CA GLY A 217 -8.76 17.61 21.05
C GLY A 217 -10.16 17.20 20.55
N VAL A 218 -10.96 18.16 20.08
CA VAL A 218 -12.25 17.84 19.46
C VAL A 218 -11.99 17.03 18.20
N THR A 219 -12.42 15.78 18.18
CA THR A 219 -12.28 14.91 17.01
C THR A 219 -13.53 15.10 16.18
N PRO A 220 -13.42 15.40 14.86
CA PRO A 220 -14.51 15.11 13.95
C PRO A 220 -14.98 13.67 14.20
N GLY A 221 -16.24 13.44 14.56
CA GLY A 221 -16.74 12.08 14.81
C GLY A 221 -17.50 11.86 16.11
N ILE A 222 -17.86 10.60 16.31
CA ILE A 222 -18.66 10.03 17.38
C ILE A 222 -17.74 9.53 18.50
N SER A 223 -17.44 10.40 19.47
CA SER A 223 -16.71 10.00 20.67
C SER A 223 -17.61 9.15 21.60
N ARG A 224 -17.40 7.82 21.59
CA ARG A 224 -18.07 6.89 22.49
C ARG A 224 -17.24 6.61 23.74
N VAL A 225 -17.91 6.55 24.88
CA VAL A 225 -17.29 6.21 26.18
C VAL A 225 -16.80 4.75 26.19
N ASN A 226 -17.51 3.84 25.51
CA ASN A 226 -17.22 2.41 25.46
C ASN A 226 -17.28 1.89 24.02
N PRO A 227 -16.24 2.08 23.19
CA PRO A 227 -16.20 1.47 21.86
C PRO A 227 -16.20 -0.07 22.00
N VAL A 228 -16.96 -0.75 21.13
CA VAL A 228 -17.14 -2.22 21.14
C VAL A 228 -15.79 -2.96 21.05
N TYR A 229 -14.80 -2.33 20.44
CA TYR A 229 -13.41 -2.77 20.42
C TYR A 229 -12.49 -1.62 20.80
N LYS A 230 -11.59 -1.87 21.76
CA LYS A 230 -10.57 -0.90 22.17
C LYS A 230 -9.25 -1.27 21.51
N TYR A 231 -8.85 -0.53 20.48
CA TYR A 231 -7.46 -0.54 20.04
C TYR A 231 -6.63 0.11 21.14
N ILE A 232 -5.61 -0.59 21.61
CA ILE A 232 -4.66 -0.05 22.59
C ILE A 232 -3.78 0.95 21.82
N PRO A 233 -3.77 2.24 22.18
CA PRO A 233 -2.78 3.17 21.66
C PRO A 233 -1.40 2.68 22.10
N GLY A 234 -0.52 2.35 21.16
CA GLY A 234 0.82 1.84 21.47
C GLY A 234 1.67 1.57 20.24
N ASP A 235 2.79 2.29 20.19
CA ASP A 235 4.07 2.08 19.47
C ASP A 235 4.10 1.81 17.96
N ASN A 236 2.98 1.62 17.28
CA ASN A 236 2.99 1.49 15.82
C ASN A 236 2.85 2.87 15.17
N ASP A 237 3.99 3.53 14.97
CA ASP A 237 4.14 4.77 14.21
C ASP A 237 3.94 4.60 12.68
N TRP A 238 3.80 3.37 12.17
CA TRP A 238 3.98 3.07 10.75
C TRP A 238 2.70 2.72 9.97
N VAL A 239 2.36 3.60 9.01
CA VAL A 239 1.17 3.78 8.13
C VAL A 239 0.09 4.74 8.66
N GLY A 240 0.48 6.01 8.65
CA GLY A 240 -0.37 7.18 8.73
C GLY A 240 -1.30 7.23 7.52
N SER A 241 -2.58 7.14 7.83
CA SER A 241 -3.70 7.70 7.10
C SER A 241 -3.32 8.98 6.33
N GLY A 242 -3.62 9.03 5.03
CA GLY A 242 -3.45 10.21 4.18
C GLY A 242 -4.21 11.41 4.73
N SER A 243 -5.44 11.15 5.19
CA SER A 243 -6.31 12.16 5.79
C SER A 243 -5.77 12.72 7.11
N ARG A 244 -4.90 12.00 7.84
CA ARG A 244 -4.30 12.51 9.09
C ARG A 244 -3.63 13.86 8.89
N ALA A 245 -2.82 14.03 7.85
CA ALA A 245 -2.09 15.28 7.62
C ALA A 245 -3.06 16.47 7.45
N LEU A 246 -4.15 16.26 6.74
CA LEU A 246 -5.17 17.26 6.49
C LEU A 246 -6.00 17.55 7.74
N LEU A 247 -6.42 16.52 8.46
CA LEU A 247 -7.15 16.63 9.73
C LEU A 247 -6.33 17.38 10.80
N GLU A 248 -5.02 17.14 10.89
CA GLU A 248 -4.13 17.89 11.79
C GLU A 248 -3.96 19.35 11.35
N GLY A 249 -3.97 19.61 10.03
CA GLY A 249 -3.96 20.95 9.45
C GLY A 249 -5.19 21.74 9.87
N ILE A 250 -6.38 21.22 9.55
CA ILE A 250 -7.69 21.76 9.94
C ILE A 250 -7.72 22.07 11.44
N ARG A 251 -7.31 21.08 12.24
CA ARG A 251 -7.30 21.21 13.70
C ARG A 251 -6.35 22.29 14.19
N SER A 252 -5.18 22.42 13.58
CA SER A 252 -4.21 23.46 13.92
C SER A 252 -4.78 24.84 13.62
N THR A 253 -5.56 24.99 12.54
CA THR A 253 -6.30 26.22 12.23
C THR A 253 -7.38 26.50 13.27
N VAL A 254 -8.25 25.52 13.55
CA VAL A 254 -9.35 25.66 14.53
C VAL A 254 -8.82 26.01 15.92
N LYS A 255 -7.79 25.30 16.40
CA LYS A 255 -7.16 25.59 17.71
C LYS A 255 -6.61 27.02 17.78
N ARG A 256 -6.06 27.54 16.68
CA ARG A 256 -5.54 28.91 16.61
C ARG A 256 -6.67 29.94 16.60
N ALA A 257 -7.70 29.73 15.78
CA ALA A 257 -8.89 30.57 15.71
C ALA A 257 -9.56 30.73 17.08
N ILE A 258 -9.72 29.61 17.82
CA ILE A 258 -10.25 29.59 19.19
C ILE A 258 -9.36 30.38 20.16
N LYS A 259 -8.04 30.23 20.06
CA LYS A 259 -7.09 30.89 20.97
C LYS A 259 -7.06 32.40 20.78
N ASP A 260 -7.16 32.86 19.53
CA ASP A 260 -7.03 34.26 19.19
C ASP A 260 -8.29 35.04 19.59
N ASP A 261 -9.45 34.65 19.05
CA ASP A 261 -10.78 35.14 19.42
C ASP A 261 -11.84 34.20 18.82
N PRO A 262 -12.48 33.33 19.62
CA PRO A 262 -13.35 32.28 19.10
C PRO A 262 -14.63 32.82 18.44
N GLU A 263 -15.18 33.94 18.93
CA GLU A 263 -16.41 34.51 18.36
C GLU A 263 -16.11 35.32 17.10
N PHE A 264 -15.02 36.09 17.11
CA PHE A 264 -14.58 36.80 15.90
C PHE A 264 -14.19 35.81 14.78
N ASN A 265 -13.53 34.70 15.12
CA ASN A 265 -13.09 33.70 14.16
C ASN A 265 -14.10 32.56 13.92
N ARG A 266 -15.36 32.72 14.37
CA ARG A 266 -16.42 31.72 14.21
C ARG A 266 -16.56 31.21 12.77
N PHE A 267 -16.53 32.13 11.79
CA PHE A 267 -16.59 31.77 10.38
C PHE A 267 -15.46 30.82 9.97
N THR A 268 -14.21 31.10 10.37
CA THR A 268 -13.07 30.24 10.09
C THR A 268 -13.21 28.86 10.76
N ILE A 269 -13.73 28.80 11.99
CA ILE A 269 -13.98 27.54 12.67
C ILE A 269 -15.03 26.72 11.90
N THR A 270 -16.15 27.34 11.53
CA THR A 270 -17.22 26.69 10.75
C THR A 270 -16.71 26.20 9.38
N ASP A 271 -15.95 27.02 8.65
CA ASP A 271 -15.39 26.67 7.33
C ASP A 271 -14.41 25.48 7.42
N GLU A 272 -13.54 25.46 8.41
CA GLU A 272 -12.61 24.35 8.65
C GLU A 272 -13.33 23.06 9.07
N LEU A 273 -14.42 23.17 9.82
CA LEU A 273 -15.27 22.01 10.13
C LEU A 273 -15.97 21.49 8.87
N GLN A 274 -16.48 22.38 8.01
CA GLN A 274 -17.04 22.02 6.71
C GLN A 274 -16.00 21.43 5.74
N SER A 275 -14.71 21.70 5.94
CA SER A 275 -13.62 21.16 5.11
C SER A 275 -13.17 19.75 5.52
N CYS A 276 -13.76 19.18 6.59
CA CYS A 276 -13.42 17.85 7.12
C CYS A 276 -13.92 16.68 6.25
N ASN A 277 -13.81 16.72 4.92
CA ASN A 277 -14.30 15.68 4.02
C ASN A 277 -13.44 15.49 2.75
N PRO A 278 -13.48 14.31 2.11
CA PRO A 278 -12.73 14.02 0.89
C PRO A 278 -12.90 15.00 -0.28
N PRO A 279 -14.10 15.51 -0.62
CA PRO A 279 -14.24 16.59 -1.62
C PRO A 279 -13.32 17.79 -1.36
N SER A 280 -13.34 18.33 -0.14
CA SER A 280 -12.50 19.46 0.25
C SER A 280 -11.01 19.09 0.21
N TRP A 281 -10.65 17.89 0.66
CA TRP A 281 -9.27 17.41 0.65
C TRP A 281 -8.70 17.25 -0.75
N LEU A 282 -9.48 16.67 -1.68
CA LEU A 282 -9.08 16.55 -3.07
C LEU A 282 -8.89 17.93 -3.71
N ASN A 283 -9.76 18.89 -3.40
CA ASN A 283 -9.63 20.26 -3.88
C ASN A 283 -8.34 20.91 -3.35
N THR A 284 -8.05 20.78 -2.05
CA THR A 284 -6.80 21.26 -1.45
C THR A 284 -5.57 20.65 -2.12
N ILE A 285 -5.52 19.32 -2.26
CA ILE A 285 -4.37 18.64 -2.87
C ILE A 285 -4.20 19.03 -4.34
N SER A 286 -5.30 19.12 -5.09
CA SER A 286 -5.29 19.46 -6.51
C SER A 286 -4.84 20.90 -6.79
N GLY A 287 -4.97 21.78 -5.80
CA GLY A 287 -4.52 23.18 -5.87
C GLY A 287 -3.00 23.35 -5.91
N TYR A 288 -2.23 22.31 -5.59
CA TYR A 288 -0.77 22.38 -5.64
C TYR A 288 -0.23 21.93 -7.00
N ASP A 289 0.70 22.71 -7.56
CA ASP A 289 1.45 22.37 -8.77
C ASP A 289 2.86 21.81 -8.46
N ASP A 290 3.25 21.85 -7.19
CA ASP A 290 4.55 21.44 -6.69
C ASP A 290 4.40 20.57 -5.43
N VAL A 291 5.17 19.48 -5.37
CA VAL A 291 5.11 18.51 -4.27
C VAL A 291 5.76 19.08 -3.00
N GLU A 292 6.83 19.86 -3.14
CA GLU A 292 7.55 20.42 -2.00
C GLU A 292 6.68 21.47 -1.29
N ALA A 293 6.03 22.36 -2.05
CA ALA A 293 5.05 23.31 -1.55
C ALA A 293 3.88 22.62 -0.83
N PHE A 294 3.37 21.51 -1.35
CA PHE A 294 2.35 20.73 -0.67
C PHE A 294 2.85 20.19 0.67
N LEU A 295 4.04 19.58 0.71
CA LEU A 295 4.60 19.01 1.94
C LEU A 295 4.96 20.08 2.98
N ASP A 296 5.38 21.27 2.54
CA ASP A 296 5.71 22.40 3.41
C ASP A 296 4.47 23.08 4.00
N SER A 297 3.30 22.89 3.38
CA SER A 297 2.02 23.35 3.94
C SER A 297 1.56 22.54 5.15
N TRP A 298 2.11 21.33 5.37
CA TRP A 298 1.67 20.46 6.45
C TRP A 298 2.12 20.96 7.82
N PRO A 299 1.33 20.73 8.87
CA PRO A 299 1.78 21.02 10.23
C PRO A 299 3.00 20.16 10.57
N ALA A 300 4.05 20.78 11.10
CA ALA A 300 5.28 20.07 11.50
C ALA A 300 5.06 19.13 12.70
N LYS A 301 4.03 19.41 13.51
CA LYS A 301 3.66 18.65 14.69
C LYS A 301 2.17 18.36 14.68
N ASP A 302 1.79 17.21 15.21
CA ASP A 302 0.39 16.93 15.50
C ASP A 302 -0.08 17.72 16.71
N SER A 303 -1.37 17.63 16.95
CA SER A 303 -2.05 18.18 18.12
C SER A 303 -1.52 17.76 19.49
N MET A 304 -0.73 16.67 19.57
CA MET A 304 -0.03 16.19 20.77
C MET A 304 1.39 16.75 20.88
N GLY A 305 1.81 17.57 19.93
CA GLY A 305 3.17 18.11 19.84
C GLY A 305 4.20 17.11 19.33
N GLN A 306 3.76 15.95 18.82
CA GLN A 306 4.65 14.95 18.22
C GLN A 306 4.91 15.30 16.76
N THR A 307 6.12 15.02 16.27
CA THR A 307 6.47 15.29 14.88
C THR A 307 5.60 14.45 13.95
N LEU A 308 4.92 15.09 13.00
CA LEU A 308 4.21 14.38 11.94
C LEU A 308 5.24 13.82 10.96
N ALA A 309 5.50 12.52 11.08
CA ALA A 309 6.51 11.85 10.31
C ALA A 309 5.98 11.53 8.90
N TYR A 310 6.31 12.34 7.89
CA TYR A 310 5.93 12.09 6.48
C TYR A 310 6.31 10.68 5.98
N ARG A 311 7.44 10.15 6.48
CA ARG A 311 7.93 8.78 6.21
C ARG A 311 6.96 7.67 6.63
N THR A 312 6.01 7.97 7.52
CA THR A 312 5.08 6.96 8.01
C THR A 312 3.81 6.92 7.18
N MET A 313 3.64 7.73 6.14
CA MET A 313 2.40 7.77 5.35
C MET A 313 2.28 6.58 4.38
N ALA A 314 1.05 6.19 4.05
CA ALA A 314 0.77 5.15 3.05
C ALA A 314 1.38 5.49 1.69
N VAL A 315 1.30 6.77 1.31
CA VAL A 315 2.01 7.37 0.17
C VAL A 315 3.00 8.40 0.73
N ASN A 316 4.28 8.09 0.66
CA ASN A 316 5.36 8.96 1.09
C ASN A 316 5.91 9.73 -0.12
N LEU A 317 5.64 11.04 -0.13
CA LEU A 317 6.15 11.98 -1.15
C LEU A 317 7.47 12.63 -0.74
N GLN A 318 7.99 12.39 0.47
CA GLN A 318 9.20 13.05 0.97
C GLN A 318 10.40 12.77 0.07
N ASN A 319 10.47 11.58 -0.54
CA ASN A 319 11.51 11.18 -1.49
C ASN A 319 11.60 12.09 -2.74
N LEU A 320 10.59 12.94 -2.98
CA LEU A 320 10.56 13.94 -4.06
C LEU A 320 11.10 15.31 -3.64
N LYS A 321 11.32 15.57 -2.34
CA LYS A 321 11.91 16.84 -1.88
C LYS A 321 13.31 17.01 -2.45
N SER A 322 13.65 18.26 -2.79
CA SER A 322 14.99 18.61 -3.22
C SER A 322 16.06 18.16 -2.19
N GLY A 323 17.14 17.55 -2.67
CA GLY A 323 18.26 17.10 -1.82
C GLY A 323 18.15 15.71 -1.18
N ILE A 324 17.01 15.01 -1.25
CA ILE A 324 16.89 13.63 -0.70
C ILE A 324 17.46 12.56 -1.64
N GLY A 325 17.47 12.82 -2.95
CA GLY A 325 18.19 12.01 -3.94
C GLY A 325 17.54 10.70 -4.37
N LYS A 326 16.34 10.36 -3.85
CA LYS A 326 15.57 9.18 -4.31
C LYS A 326 14.66 9.48 -5.52
N SER A 327 14.07 10.68 -5.59
CA SER A 327 13.20 11.14 -6.69
C SER A 327 12.05 10.18 -7.02
N THR A 328 11.45 9.55 -6.00
CA THR A 328 10.39 8.54 -6.17
C THR A 328 9.16 8.87 -5.33
N ILE A 329 7.99 8.43 -5.79
CA ILE A 329 6.82 8.25 -4.91
C ILE A 329 7.00 6.89 -4.24
N GLU A 330 6.91 6.84 -2.91
CA GLU A 330 6.98 5.57 -2.18
C GLU A 330 5.61 5.18 -1.63
N ILE A 331 5.23 3.92 -1.80
CA ILE A 331 3.96 3.36 -1.36
C ILE A 331 4.24 2.27 -0.33
N ARG A 332 3.74 2.46 0.90
CA ARG A 332 4.07 1.64 2.08
C ARG A 332 2.88 0.84 2.63
N ALA A 333 1.72 0.93 1.98
CA ALA A 333 0.45 0.44 2.52
C ALA A 333 0.34 -1.10 2.59
N ALA A 334 1.07 -1.84 1.75
CA ALA A 334 1.01 -3.29 1.77
C ALA A 334 1.77 -3.87 2.99
N PRO A 335 1.22 -4.89 3.68
CA PRO A 335 1.98 -5.64 4.67
C PRO A 335 3.18 -6.31 3.99
N GLY A 336 4.24 -6.56 4.76
CA GLY A 336 5.34 -7.38 4.28
C GLY A 336 4.82 -8.73 3.77
N SER A 337 5.29 -9.12 2.59
CA SER A 337 4.92 -10.37 1.96
C SER A 337 6.07 -10.98 1.18
N LEU A 338 6.14 -12.30 1.26
CA LEU A 338 6.97 -13.15 0.42
C LEU A 338 6.09 -14.02 -0.50
N ASP A 339 4.79 -13.73 -0.59
CA ASP A 339 3.88 -14.37 -1.54
C ASP A 339 3.93 -13.61 -2.88
N PHE A 340 4.42 -14.27 -3.94
CA PHE A 340 4.62 -13.61 -5.24
C PHE A 340 3.32 -13.04 -5.79
N SER A 341 2.20 -13.75 -5.62
CA SER A 341 0.90 -13.25 -6.07
C SER A 341 0.53 -11.96 -5.35
N GLU A 342 0.74 -11.86 -4.03
CA GLU A 342 0.48 -10.63 -3.28
C GLU A 342 1.38 -9.47 -3.73
N VAL A 343 2.69 -9.73 -3.87
CA VAL A 343 3.67 -8.73 -4.31
C VAL A 343 3.35 -8.21 -5.70
N TRP A 344 3.06 -9.11 -6.65
CA TRP A 344 2.80 -8.73 -8.02
C TRP A 344 1.46 -8.03 -8.19
N GLN A 345 0.37 -8.53 -7.60
CA GLN A 345 -0.95 -7.89 -7.73
C GLN A 345 -0.98 -6.50 -7.11
N TRP A 346 -0.26 -6.27 -6.00
CA TRP A 346 -0.12 -4.92 -5.46
C TRP A 346 0.76 -4.03 -6.34
N SER A 347 1.86 -4.56 -6.89
CA SER A 347 2.68 -3.83 -7.87
C SER A 347 1.90 -3.42 -9.11
N GLN A 348 1.08 -4.33 -9.63
CA GLN A 348 0.26 -4.08 -10.79
C GLN A 348 -0.83 -3.06 -10.49
N PHE A 349 -1.53 -3.18 -9.36
CA PHE A 349 -2.52 -2.19 -8.94
C PHE A 349 -1.89 -0.80 -8.86
N MET A 350 -0.80 -0.63 -8.11
CA MET A 350 -0.19 0.68 -7.93
C MET A 350 0.38 1.27 -9.23
N GLY A 351 1.00 0.45 -10.08
CA GLY A 351 1.52 0.92 -11.36
C GLY A 351 0.40 1.29 -12.34
N LYS A 352 -0.69 0.51 -12.40
CA LYS A 352 -1.87 0.87 -13.21
C LYS A 352 -2.55 2.14 -12.70
N LEU A 353 -2.60 2.34 -11.38
CA LEU A 353 -3.12 3.57 -10.79
C LEU A 353 -2.26 4.79 -11.19
N MET A 354 -0.93 4.68 -11.12
CA MET A 354 0.00 5.71 -11.59
C MET A 354 -0.20 6.05 -13.07
N LEU A 355 -0.36 5.04 -13.94
CA LEU A 355 -0.63 5.24 -15.36
C LEU A 355 -2.00 5.89 -15.60
N TRP A 356 -3.03 5.46 -14.87
CA TRP A 356 -4.37 6.05 -14.96
C TRP A 356 -4.35 7.54 -14.58
N LEU A 357 -3.70 7.90 -13.46
CA LEU A 357 -3.51 9.30 -13.03
C LEU A 357 -2.71 10.14 -14.02
N SER A 358 -1.92 9.52 -14.89
CA SER A 358 -1.17 10.22 -15.93
C SER A 358 -1.99 10.57 -17.17
N THR A 359 -3.25 10.14 -17.24
CA THR A 359 -4.13 10.30 -18.41
C THR A 359 -4.91 11.62 -18.31
N PRO A 360 -4.58 12.68 -19.09
CA PRO A 360 -5.14 14.02 -18.85
C PRO A 360 -6.62 14.18 -19.21
N SER A 361 -7.17 13.28 -20.04
CA SER A 361 -8.57 13.33 -20.47
C SER A 361 -9.55 12.82 -19.43
N ILE A 362 -9.07 12.27 -18.32
CA ILE A 362 -9.88 11.69 -17.26
C ILE A 362 -10.05 12.72 -16.14
N ASP A 363 -11.30 12.95 -15.73
CA ASP A 363 -11.60 13.67 -14.50
C ASP A 363 -11.44 12.73 -13.31
N HIS A 364 -10.19 12.57 -12.85
CA HIS A 364 -9.85 11.63 -11.78
C HIS A 364 -10.60 11.96 -10.49
N ASN A 365 -10.69 13.24 -10.13
CA ASN A 365 -11.33 13.68 -8.88
C ASN A 365 -12.81 13.30 -8.86
N LYS A 366 -13.53 13.52 -9.96
CA LYS A 366 -14.95 13.12 -10.05
C LYS A 366 -15.13 11.61 -9.85
N ILE A 367 -14.29 10.79 -10.47
CA ILE A 367 -14.38 9.33 -10.35
C ILE A 367 -14.01 8.87 -8.94
N ILE A 368 -12.94 9.44 -8.35
CA ILE A 368 -12.55 9.16 -6.96
C ILE A 368 -13.71 9.48 -6.01
N LEU A 369 -14.39 10.62 -6.19
CA LEU A 369 -15.52 11.01 -5.35
C LEU A 369 -16.75 10.11 -5.53
N ASP A 370 -17.03 9.66 -6.74
CA ASP A 370 -18.12 8.70 -6.97
C ASP A 370 -17.84 7.36 -6.26
N ILE A 371 -16.61 6.84 -6.38
CA ILE A 371 -16.18 5.62 -5.68
C ILE A 371 -16.20 5.81 -4.16
N TRP A 372 -15.74 6.97 -3.68
CA TRP A 372 -15.74 7.30 -2.26
C TRP A 372 -17.15 7.24 -1.66
N ALA A 373 -18.10 7.88 -2.35
CA ALA A 373 -19.49 8.01 -1.93
C ALA A 373 -20.27 6.69 -2.02
N ASN A 374 -20.16 6.00 -3.16
CA ASN A 374 -21.09 4.92 -3.53
C ASN A 374 -20.41 3.59 -3.88
N GLY A 375 -19.10 3.60 -4.12
CA GLY A 375 -18.39 2.46 -4.70
C GLY A 375 -17.59 1.62 -3.70
N THR A 376 -16.84 0.70 -4.28
CA THR A 376 -15.91 -0.21 -3.64
C THR A 376 -14.53 -0.08 -4.26
N ILE A 377 -13.52 -0.67 -3.62
CA ILE A 377 -12.17 -0.70 -4.19
C ILE A 377 -12.10 -1.49 -5.51
N ILE A 378 -13.05 -2.40 -5.74
CA ILE A 378 -13.18 -3.15 -6.99
C ILE A 378 -13.56 -2.23 -8.15
N ASP A 379 -14.36 -1.19 -7.89
CA ASP A 379 -14.72 -0.19 -8.90
C ASP A 379 -13.50 0.63 -9.32
N LEU A 380 -12.60 0.96 -8.37
CA LEU A 380 -11.31 1.57 -8.69
C LEU A 380 -10.44 0.64 -9.54
N LEU A 381 -10.32 -0.65 -9.17
CA LEU A 381 -9.52 -1.63 -9.92
C LEU A 381 -9.99 -1.74 -11.38
N LYS A 382 -11.32 -1.81 -11.60
CA LYS A 382 -11.91 -1.80 -12.94
C LYS A 382 -11.61 -0.49 -13.67
N GLN A 383 -11.76 0.64 -12.99
CA GLN A 383 -11.56 1.96 -13.57
C GLN A 383 -10.13 2.20 -14.08
N ILE A 384 -9.13 1.69 -13.36
CA ILE A 384 -7.71 1.85 -13.75
C ILE A 384 -7.23 0.78 -14.73
N GLY A 385 -8.06 -0.22 -15.05
CA GLY A 385 -7.73 -1.28 -16.00
C GLY A 385 -6.62 -2.23 -15.53
N VAL A 386 -6.75 -2.76 -14.31
CA VAL A 386 -5.90 -3.89 -13.86
C VAL A 386 -6.21 -5.16 -14.66
N SER A 387 -5.32 -6.15 -14.64
CA SER A 387 -5.60 -7.45 -15.27
C SER A 387 -6.71 -8.20 -14.54
N GLN A 388 -7.34 -9.16 -15.24
CA GLN A 388 -8.36 -10.03 -14.65
C GLN A 388 -7.82 -10.77 -13.43
N ASP A 389 -6.59 -11.28 -13.47
CA ASP A 389 -5.96 -11.94 -12.32
C ASP A 389 -5.89 -11.04 -11.07
N THR A 390 -5.63 -9.74 -11.25
CA THR A 390 -5.55 -8.78 -10.13
C THR A 390 -6.95 -8.49 -9.58
N LEU A 391 -7.92 -8.36 -10.48
CA LEU A 391 -9.32 -8.21 -10.11
C LEU A 391 -9.82 -9.42 -9.32
N ASP A 392 -9.54 -10.63 -9.78
CA ASP A 392 -9.93 -11.88 -9.13
C ASP A 392 -9.24 -12.04 -7.78
N TYR A 393 -7.95 -11.73 -7.70
CA TYR A 393 -7.18 -11.78 -6.45
C TYR A 393 -7.79 -10.89 -5.37
N TYR A 394 -8.11 -9.62 -5.68
CA TYR A 394 -8.70 -8.71 -4.69
C TYR A 394 -10.18 -8.99 -4.43
N THR A 395 -10.90 -9.52 -5.41
CA THR A 395 -12.29 -9.98 -5.21
C THR A 395 -12.32 -11.16 -4.24
N ASP A 396 -11.44 -12.15 -4.40
CA ASP A 396 -11.30 -13.27 -3.45
C ASP A 396 -10.86 -12.78 -2.07
N ARG A 397 -9.92 -11.83 -1.99
CA ARG A 397 -9.43 -11.25 -0.72
C ARG A 397 -10.51 -10.55 0.10
N LEU A 398 -11.53 -10.00 -0.55
CA LEU A 398 -12.65 -9.33 0.10
C LEU A 398 -13.74 -10.30 0.58
N THR A 399 -13.62 -11.60 0.31
CA THR A 399 -14.58 -12.59 0.83
C THR A 399 -14.43 -12.76 2.36
N PRO A 400 -15.54 -12.94 3.12
CA PRO A 400 -15.48 -13.01 4.57
C PRO A 400 -14.59 -14.13 5.14
N ASP A 401 -14.42 -15.22 4.39
CA ASP A 401 -13.67 -16.40 4.82
C ASP A 401 -12.21 -16.42 4.31
N TRP A 402 -11.79 -15.44 3.49
CA TRP A 402 -10.47 -15.42 2.86
C TRP A 402 -9.33 -15.59 3.87
N ALA A 403 -9.34 -14.81 4.95
CA ALA A 403 -8.27 -14.84 5.95
C ALA A 403 -8.17 -16.22 6.62
N VAL A 404 -9.31 -16.86 6.88
CA VAL A 404 -9.41 -18.21 7.46
C VAL A 404 -8.91 -19.26 6.46
N ARG A 405 -9.33 -19.19 5.18
CA ARG A 405 -8.86 -20.08 4.12
C ARG A 405 -7.36 -19.95 3.89
N ARG A 406 -6.83 -18.73 3.87
CA ARG A 406 -5.39 -18.45 3.77
C ARG A 406 -4.65 -19.06 4.94
N HIS A 407 -5.08 -18.77 6.17
CA HIS A 407 -4.45 -19.30 7.37
C HIS A 407 -4.43 -20.84 7.37
N ALA A 408 -5.56 -21.49 7.13
CA ALA A 408 -5.67 -22.94 7.09
C ALA A 408 -4.73 -23.54 6.03
N ARG A 409 -4.63 -22.92 4.85
CA ARG A 409 -3.71 -23.32 3.78
C ARG A 409 -2.25 -23.16 4.19
N VAL A 410 -1.87 -22.07 4.85
CA VAL A 410 -0.47 -21.87 5.28
C VAL A 410 -0.12 -22.85 6.39
N ILE A 411 -0.95 -22.95 7.44
CA ILE A 411 -0.71 -23.83 8.58
C ILE A 411 -0.61 -25.30 8.16
N SER A 412 -1.46 -25.77 7.24
CA SER A 412 -1.43 -27.17 6.78
C SER A 412 -0.14 -27.54 6.04
N THR A 413 0.61 -26.54 5.55
CA THR A 413 1.88 -26.75 4.87
C THR A 413 3.09 -26.73 5.81
N ILE A 414 2.90 -26.39 7.09
CA ILE A 414 3.97 -26.42 8.09
C ILE A 414 4.17 -27.86 8.55
N GLY A 415 5.37 -28.41 8.33
CA GLY A 415 5.70 -29.78 8.72
C GLY A 415 5.59 -29.99 10.24
N GLU A 416 5.21 -31.19 10.67
CA GLU A 416 5.14 -31.53 12.09
C GLU A 416 6.54 -31.53 12.74
N THR A 417 7.56 -31.89 11.97
CA THR A 417 8.96 -31.94 12.40
C THR A 417 9.72 -30.65 12.08
N ASP A 418 9.04 -29.60 11.61
CA ASP A 418 9.65 -28.30 11.35
C ASP A 418 10.08 -27.66 12.69
N PRO A 419 11.36 -27.34 12.88
CA PRO A 419 11.83 -26.73 14.12
C PRO A 419 11.19 -25.36 14.38
N PHE A 420 10.76 -24.63 13.34
CA PHE A 420 10.07 -23.35 13.42
C PHE A 420 8.55 -23.48 13.50
N ARG A 421 7.98 -24.69 13.60
CA ARG A 421 6.53 -24.91 13.60
C ARG A 421 5.76 -23.96 14.53
N ASN A 422 6.15 -23.90 15.80
CA ASN A 422 5.47 -23.06 16.78
C ASN A 422 5.62 -21.57 16.47
N PHE A 423 6.79 -21.15 15.98
CA PHE A 423 7.05 -19.78 15.56
C PHE A 423 6.16 -19.38 14.37
N LEU A 424 6.14 -20.19 13.30
CA LEU A 424 5.34 -19.95 12.11
C LEU A 424 3.84 -19.96 12.41
N ILE A 425 3.38 -20.88 13.28
CA ILE A 425 1.99 -20.88 13.76
C ILE A 425 1.67 -19.58 14.52
N SER A 426 2.58 -19.10 15.38
CA SER A 426 2.40 -17.83 16.11
C SER A 426 2.27 -16.65 15.15
N VAL A 427 3.17 -16.56 14.17
CA VAL A 427 3.16 -15.52 13.13
C VAL A 427 1.83 -15.54 12.36
N GLU A 428 1.40 -16.69 11.87
CA GLU A 428 0.17 -16.79 11.09
C GLU A 428 -1.09 -16.61 11.94
N ASN A 429 -1.09 -17.00 13.21
CA ASN A 429 -2.18 -16.68 14.14
C ASN A 429 -2.33 -15.17 14.35
N ASN A 430 -1.21 -14.45 14.50
CA ASN A 430 -1.22 -12.99 14.60
C ASN A 430 -1.75 -12.35 13.31
N ARG A 431 -1.28 -12.80 12.15
CA ARG A 431 -1.79 -12.33 10.84
C ARG A 431 -3.28 -12.62 10.68
N LEU A 432 -3.74 -13.80 11.06
CA LEU A 432 -5.16 -14.15 11.03
C LEU A 432 -5.96 -13.20 11.93
N ALA A 433 -5.51 -12.96 13.16
CA ALA A 433 -6.20 -12.05 14.08
C ALA A 433 -6.33 -10.63 13.50
N ASP A 434 -5.33 -10.16 12.76
CA ASP A 434 -5.36 -8.86 12.12
C ASP A 434 -6.22 -8.80 10.84
N HIS A 435 -6.26 -9.89 10.08
CA HIS A 435 -6.88 -9.95 8.74
C HIS A 435 -8.32 -10.47 8.71
N ARG A 436 -8.84 -11.01 9.81
CA ARG A 436 -10.25 -11.44 9.89
C ARG A 436 -11.20 -10.28 9.65
N THR A 437 -12.28 -10.55 8.92
CA THR A 437 -13.28 -9.54 8.55
C THR A 437 -13.79 -8.76 9.75
N GLU A 438 -14.06 -9.41 10.87
CA GLU A 438 -14.53 -8.74 12.09
C GLU A 438 -13.50 -7.74 12.64
N ALA A 439 -12.21 -8.08 12.57
CA ALA A 439 -11.12 -7.19 12.97
C ALA A 439 -11.01 -6.01 12.01
N VAL A 440 -11.12 -6.24 10.69
CA VAL A 440 -11.09 -5.19 9.67
C VAL A 440 -12.24 -4.21 9.85
N GLU A 441 -13.47 -4.73 9.96
CA GLU A 441 -14.69 -3.94 10.13
C GLU A 441 -14.65 -3.16 11.44
N SER A 442 -14.12 -3.76 12.51
CA SER A 442 -13.89 -3.09 13.78
C SER A 442 -12.91 -1.90 13.65
N LYS A 443 -11.80 -2.05 12.91
CA LYS A 443 -10.84 -0.95 12.62
C LYS A 443 -11.53 0.18 11.87
N ILE A 444 -12.29 -0.17 10.83
CA ILE A 444 -13.02 0.80 10.00
C ILE A 444 -14.07 1.54 10.83
N LEU A 445 -14.87 0.81 11.62
CA LEU A 445 -15.87 1.41 12.50
C LEU A 445 -15.21 2.36 13.50
N HIS A 446 -14.09 1.96 14.11
CA HIS A 446 -13.35 2.82 15.02
C HIS A 446 -12.84 4.11 14.34
N LYS A 447 -12.32 4.01 13.11
CA LYS A 447 -11.87 5.18 12.34
C LYS A 447 -13.03 6.09 11.92
N LEU A 448 -14.19 5.52 11.58
CA LEU A 448 -15.43 6.26 11.31
C LEU A 448 -15.92 7.00 12.56
N GLU A 449 -15.97 6.31 13.71
CA GLU A 449 -16.35 6.91 15.00
C GLU A 449 -15.39 8.05 15.38
N ARG A 450 -14.13 7.99 14.98
CA ARG A 450 -13.15 9.07 15.22
C ARG A 450 -13.04 10.05 14.04
N GLY A 451 -13.93 9.96 13.04
CA GLY A 451 -13.93 10.80 11.84
C GLY A 451 -12.59 10.88 11.11
N TYR A 452 -11.75 9.84 11.22
CA TYR A 452 -10.46 9.79 10.55
C TYR A 452 -10.60 9.63 9.03
N TYR A 453 -11.76 9.19 8.53
CA TYR A 453 -12.08 9.24 7.10
C TYR A 453 -12.71 10.56 6.65
N GLY A 454 -12.90 11.52 7.57
CA GLY A 454 -13.69 12.71 7.34
C GLY A 454 -15.18 12.42 7.40
N GLN A 455 -15.97 13.45 7.13
CA GLN A 455 -17.41 13.34 6.96
C GLN A 455 -17.73 12.57 5.68
N ILE A 456 -18.90 11.94 5.65
CA ILE A 456 -19.36 11.08 4.57
C ILE A 456 -20.75 11.53 4.07
N PRO A 457 -21.12 11.17 2.83
CA PRO A 457 -22.44 11.49 2.29
C PRO A 457 -23.55 10.77 3.05
N ASP A 458 -24.74 11.36 3.06
CA ASP A 458 -25.93 10.84 3.73
C ASP A 458 -26.29 9.42 3.27
N ALA A 459 -26.13 9.14 1.97
CA ALA A 459 -26.38 7.82 1.41
C ALA A 459 -25.50 6.74 2.06
N LEU A 460 -24.20 7.01 2.22
CA LEU A 460 -23.27 6.10 2.90
C LEU A 460 -23.55 6.06 4.40
N PHE A 461 -23.82 7.21 5.02
CA PHE A 461 -24.11 7.33 6.44
C PHE A 461 -25.29 6.44 6.86
N LYS A 462 -26.36 6.41 6.07
CA LYS A 462 -27.55 5.56 6.29
C LYS A 462 -27.29 4.06 6.25
N THR A 463 -26.14 3.62 5.72
CA THR A 463 -25.72 2.21 5.72
C THR A 463 -24.94 1.81 6.97
N LEU A 464 -24.51 2.78 7.79
CA LEU A 464 -23.73 2.51 9.00
C LEU A 464 -24.60 1.92 10.12
N PRO A 465 -24.03 1.29 11.16
CA PRO A 465 -24.81 0.77 12.28
C PRO A 465 -25.68 1.85 12.94
N ALA A 466 -26.86 1.48 13.45
CA ALA A 466 -27.83 2.41 14.02
C ALA A 466 -27.25 3.23 15.18
N GLU A 467 -26.32 2.67 15.93
CA GLU A 467 -25.61 3.34 17.01
C GLU A 467 -24.76 4.51 16.50
N VAL A 468 -24.24 4.41 15.27
CA VAL A 468 -23.48 5.49 14.61
C VAL A 468 -24.47 6.55 14.14
N GLN A 469 -25.56 6.09 13.52
CA GLN A 469 -26.60 6.97 12.98
C GLN A 469 -27.26 7.86 14.04
N ASN A 470 -27.56 7.28 15.20
CA ASN A 470 -28.33 7.92 16.27
C ASN A 470 -27.46 8.67 17.29
N HIS A 471 -26.17 8.88 17.01
CA HIS A 471 -25.29 9.54 17.98
C HIS A 471 -25.66 11.02 18.16
N PRO A 472 -25.80 11.53 19.40
CA PRO A 472 -26.27 12.90 19.64
C PRO A 472 -25.28 13.99 19.20
N LYS A 473 -23.99 13.65 19.04
CA LYS A 473 -22.95 14.53 18.49
C LYS A 473 -22.53 14.11 17.08
N ASN A 474 -23.50 13.79 16.23
CA ASN A 474 -23.21 13.26 14.89
C ASN A 474 -22.68 14.35 13.96
N PHE A 475 -21.35 14.44 13.87
CA PHE A 475 -20.63 15.27 12.91
C PHE A 475 -20.38 14.57 11.56
N LEU A 476 -20.63 13.26 11.50
CA LEU A 476 -20.13 12.39 10.43
C LEU A 476 -20.93 12.52 9.12
N ASN A 477 -22.23 12.82 9.19
CA ASN A 477 -23.06 13.03 8.00
C ASN A 477 -22.88 14.45 7.46
N MET A 478 -22.20 14.60 6.32
CA MET A 478 -21.88 15.92 5.77
C MET A 478 -23.11 16.71 5.31
N ASP A 479 -24.18 16.02 4.90
CA ASP A 479 -25.36 16.63 4.30
C ASP A 479 -26.39 17.10 5.35
N THR A 480 -26.31 16.55 6.58
CA THR A 480 -27.24 16.86 7.67
C THR A 480 -26.56 17.46 8.90
N CYS A 481 -25.25 17.70 8.85
CA CYS A 481 -24.51 18.28 9.97
C CYS A 481 -24.93 19.74 10.20
N ASP A 482 -25.33 20.06 11.43
CA ASP A 482 -25.51 21.45 11.87
C ASP A 482 -24.16 22.03 12.30
N TYR A 483 -23.47 22.67 11.36
CA TYR A 483 -22.12 23.20 11.60
C TYR A 483 -22.12 24.36 12.61
N GLU A 484 -23.18 25.15 12.70
CA GLU A 484 -23.25 26.25 13.69
C GLU A 484 -23.36 25.69 15.10
N LEU A 485 -24.23 24.70 15.31
CA LEU A 485 -24.35 24.00 16.59
C LEU A 485 -23.03 23.31 16.99
N PHE A 486 -22.32 22.74 16.03
CA PHE A 486 -21.03 22.09 16.31
C PHE A 486 -19.92 23.10 16.59
N THR A 487 -19.89 24.23 15.87
CA THR A 487 -19.00 25.36 16.16
C THR A 487 -19.24 25.91 17.58
N ASP A 488 -20.51 26.07 17.99
CA ASP A 488 -20.86 26.44 19.36
C ASP A 488 -20.30 25.45 20.39
N SER A 489 -20.46 24.14 20.13
CA SER A 489 -19.90 23.10 21.02
C SER A 489 -18.39 23.19 21.11
N VAL A 490 -17.70 23.41 19.98
CA VAL A 490 -16.24 23.52 19.93
C VAL A 490 -15.74 24.74 20.70
N ILE A 491 -16.41 25.89 20.54
CA ILE A 491 -16.09 27.13 21.27
C ILE A 491 -16.34 26.94 22.77
N ALA A 492 -17.49 26.36 23.15
CA ALA A 492 -17.85 26.12 24.54
C ALA A 492 -16.88 25.16 25.25
N ASP A 493 -16.49 24.06 24.58
CA ASP A 493 -15.52 23.09 25.10
C ASP A 493 -14.13 23.72 25.33
N ALA A 494 -13.80 24.79 24.62
CA ALA A 494 -12.53 25.51 24.76
C ALA A 494 -12.55 26.67 25.79
N ALA A 495 -13.73 27.11 26.23
CA ALA A 495 -13.87 28.21 27.20
C ALA A 495 -13.04 28.03 28.51
N PRO A 496 -12.88 26.83 29.09
CA PRO A 496 -12.03 26.63 30.28
C PRO A 496 -10.53 26.87 30.03
N VAL A 497 -10.07 26.73 28.79
CA VAL A 497 -8.66 26.86 28.40
C VAL A 497 -8.27 28.32 28.21
N VAL A 498 -9.17 29.13 27.64
CA VAL A 498 -8.95 30.57 27.37
C VAL A 498 -8.91 31.41 28.64
N ILE A 499 -9.67 31.04 29.68
CA ILE A 499 -9.73 31.78 30.96
C ILE A 499 -8.43 31.62 31.79
N SER A 500 -7.62 30.59 31.52
CA SER A 500 -6.39 30.29 32.28
C SER A 500 -5.12 31.04 31.82
N HIS A 501 -5.18 31.76 30.68
CA HIS A 501 -4.10 32.62 30.21
C HIS A 501 -4.62 34.02 29.87
N PRO A 502 -4.82 34.90 30.88
CA PRO A 502 -4.95 36.31 30.57
C PRO A 502 -3.63 36.78 29.96
N SER A 503 -3.68 37.32 28.74
CA SER A 503 -2.55 37.97 28.09
C SER A 503 -1.89 38.97 29.05
N PRO A 504 -0.55 38.99 29.20
CA PRO A 504 0.11 40.14 29.76
C PRO A 504 -0.11 41.29 28.79
N ALA A 505 -0.73 42.36 29.27
CA ALA A 505 -0.83 43.63 28.55
C ALA A 505 0.59 44.11 28.21
N TYR A 506 0.99 44.00 26.95
CA TYR A 506 2.23 44.64 26.48
C TYR A 506 1.90 46.07 26.07
N SER A 507 2.25 46.98 26.97
CA SER A 507 2.35 48.42 26.74
C SER A 507 3.39 48.71 25.66
N TRP A 508 3.02 49.56 24.71
CA TRP A 508 3.92 50.20 23.76
C TRP A 508 5.04 50.97 24.49
N SER A 509 6.29 50.73 24.11
CA SER A 509 7.36 51.71 24.23
C SER A 509 8.32 51.58 23.05
N ASN A 510 8.36 52.65 22.25
CA ASN A 510 9.33 52.92 21.20
C ASN A 510 10.77 52.91 21.74
N ASP A 511 11.72 52.32 21.01
CA ASP A 511 12.85 53.05 20.41
C ASP A 511 13.72 52.14 19.52
N PRO A 512 14.58 52.69 18.63
CA PRO A 512 14.67 52.30 17.22
C PRO A 512 16.08 51.81 16.83
N PHE A 513 16.32 51.65 15.50
CA PHE A 513 17.51 51.13 14.80
C PHE A 513 17.48 49.61 14.54
N ASN A 514 17.68 49.10 13.32
CA ASN A 514 17.85 49.70 12.00
C ASN A 514 17.76 48.55 10.98
N THR A 515 16.88 48.73 10.00
CA THR A 515 17.03 48.38 8.57
C THR A 515 17.74 47.08 8.17
N SER A 516 17.03 46.24 7.42
CA SER A 516 17.07 46.34 5.96
C SER A 516 15.95 45.55 5.28
N ASN A 517 15.01 46.32 4.73
CA ASN A 517 14.22 46.19 3.50
C ASN A 517 13.72 44.80 3.08
N THR A 518 12.40 44.52 3.10
CA THR A 518 11.33 45.06 2.24
C THR A 518 11.54 44.82 0.75
N ASN A 519 10.65 44.01 0.16
CA ASN A 519 9.72 44.51 -0.85
C ASN A 519 8.46 43.63 -0.88
N SER A 520 7.38 44.20 -0.35
CA SER A 520 6.00 44.01 -0.82
C SER A 520 5.93 44.19 -2.35
N VAL A 521 4.92 43.70 -3.08
CA VAL A 521 3.64 44.41 -3.28
C VAL A 521 2.78 43.61 -4.29
N GLN A 522 1.46 43.56 -3.99
CA GLN A 522 0.27 43.49 -4.85
C GLN A 522 -0.12 42.23 -5.67
N ALA A 523 -1.28 41.72 -5.25
CA ALA A 523 -2.48 41.43 -6.04
C ALA A 523 -2.48 41.88 -7.52
N ALA A 524 -2.87 40.94 -8.39
CA ALA A 524 -3.53 41.26 -9.66
C ALA A 524 -4.59 40.18 -9.97
N SER A 525 -5.84 40.60 -9.89
CA SER A 525 -7.00 39.98 -10.52
C SER A 525 -6.89 40.08 -12.04
N MET A 526 -7.08 38.99 -12.79
CA MET A 526 -7.49 39.06 -14.19
C MET A 526 -8.48 37.94 -14.54
N PHE A 527 -9.65 38.37 -14.97
CA PHE A 527 -10.67 37.61 -15.69
C PHE A 527 -10.14 37.13 -17.04
N PHE A 528 -10.44 35.89 -17.43
CA PHE A 528 -10.76 35.54 -18.82
C PHE A 528 -11.80 34.40 -18.86
N SER A 529 -12.85 34.62 -19.64
CA SER A 529 -13.91 33.67 -20.00
C SER A 529 -13.48 32.85 -21.24
N PRO A 530 -14.16 31.71 -21.53
CA PRO A 530 -13.68 30.65 -22.41
C PRO A 530 -14.09 30.86 -23.87
N ASP A 531 -13.34 30.30 -24.81
CA ASP A 531 -13.87 29.97 -26.15
C ASP A 531 -13.23 28.70 -26.72
N SER A 532 -14.12 27.74 -26.97
CA SER A 532 -14.18 26.66 -27.95
C SER A 532 -13.00 26.41 -28.90
N PHE A 533 -12.55 25.14 -28.93
CA PHE A 533 -12.25 24.43 -30.18
C PHE A 533 -12.67 22.96 -30.07
N ASP A 534 -13.80 22.64 -30.70
CA ASP A 534 -14.20 21.29 -31.07
C ASP A 534 -13.25 20.75 -32.15
N VAL A 535 -12.59 19.64 -31.86
CA VAL A 535 -12.02 18.76 -32.90
C VAL A 535 -12.31 17.31 -32.48
N PRO A 536 -13.03 16.51 -33.29
CA PRO A 536 -13.31 15.12 -32.95
C PRO A 536 -12.02 14.29 -33.04
N PRO A 537 -11.82 13.29 -32.16
CA PRO A 537 -10.70 12.38 -32.28
C PRO A 537 -10.86 11.44 -33.49
N PRO A 538 -9.78 11.08 -34.20
CA PRO A 538 -9.81 10.04 -35.21
C PRO A 538 -10.00 8.65 -34.55
N PRO A 539 -10.62 7.69 -35.23
CA PRO A 539 -10.86 6.36 -34.66
C PRO A 539 -9.61 5.48 -34.76
N GLY A 540 -9.43 4.60 -33.76
CA GLY A 540 -8.66 3.36 -33.87
C GLY A 540 -7.19 3.46 -33.46
N LEU A 541 -6.92 3.13 -32.19
CA LEU A 541 -5.66 2.50 -31.79
C LEU A 541 -6.04 1.27 -30.98
N ASP A 542 -5.80 0.10 -31.58
CA ASP A 542 -6.05 -1.20 -30.97
C ASP A 542 -5.23 -1.36 -29.68
N ASP A 543 -5.91 -1.79 -28.63
CA ASP A 543 -5.34 -2.13 -27.32
C ASP A 543 -4.61 -3.50 -27.41
N PRO A 544 -3.28 -3.55 -27.27
CA PRO A 544 -2.52 -4.80 -27.33
C PRO A 544 -2.72 -5.72 -26.11
N PHE A 545 -3.52 -5.31 -25.10
CA PHE A 545 -3.77 -6.10 -23.89
C PHE A 545 -5.05 -6.96 -23.94
N THR A 546 -5.77 -7.01 -25.06
CA THR A 546 -6.97 -7.85 -25.22
C THR A 546 -6.73 -9.25 -25.83
N THR A 547 -5.48 -9.60 -26.15
CA THR A 547 -5.14 -10.96 -26.61
C THR A 547 -4.61 -11.81 -25.44
N PRO A 548 -5.39 -12.80 -24.95
CA PRO A 548 -4.89 -13.75 -23.96
C PRO A 548 -3.88 -14.70 -24.63
N PRO A 549 -2.73 -15.00 -24.00
CA PRO A 549 -2.07 -16.26 -24.26
C PRO A 549 -2.90 -17.36 -23.60
N ASP A 550 -3.33 -18.35 -24.39
CA ASP A 550 -3.90 -19.61 -23.90
C ASP A 550 -2.92 -20.31 -22.96
N ILE A 551 -3.02 -20.02 -21.65
CA ILE A 551 -2.43 -20.83 -20.59
C ILE A 551 -3.44 -20.90 -19.45
N THR A 552 -4.01 -22.08 -19.29
CA THR A 552 -4.88 -22.44 -18.16
C THR A 552 -4.11 -22.33 -16.84
N PRO A 553 -4.58 -21.57 -15.83
CA PRO A 553 -3.95 -21.54 -14.52
C PRO A 553 -4.39 -22.79 -13.74
N SER A 554 -3.57 -23.83 -13.76
CA SER A 554 -3.63 -24.89 -12.76
C SER A 554 -2.73 -24.51 -11.58
N GLY A 555 -3.33 -24.48 -10.40
CA GLY A 555 -2.63 -24.19 -9.16
C GLY A 555 -1.65 -25.29 -8.74
N THR A 556 -1.06 -25.04 -7.56
CA THR A 556 -0.17 -25.88 -6.75
C THR A 556 1.34 -25.62 -6.94
N SER A 557 1.90 -24.85 -6.01
CA SER A 557 3.31 -24.89 -5.65
C SER A 557 3.46 -25.75 -4.40
N ARG A 558 4.04 -26.95 -4.57
CA ARG A 558 5.04 -27.60 -3.72
C ARG A 558 5.44 -28.93 -4.36
N PHE A 559 6.61 -28.95 -5.00
CA PHE A 559 7.28 -30.18 -5.42
C PHE A 559 8.16 -30.71 -4.29
N PRO A 560 8.22 -32.03 -4.05
CA PRO A 560 9.33 -32.68 -3.35
C PRO A 560 10.37 -33.23 -4.34
N THR A 561 11.66 -33.13 -3.98
CA THR A 561 12.80 -33.67 -4.76
C THR A 561 13.30 -35.02 -4.22
N THR A 562 13.58 -35.93 -5.18
CA THR A 562 14.59 -37.03 -5.23
C THR A 562 14.38 -38.34 -4.46
N VAL A 563 14.67 -39.49 -5.08
CA VAL A 563 15.96 -40.24 -5.02
C VAL A 563 16.00 -41.43 -6.04
N ASP A 564 17.18 -41.58 -6.68
CA ASP A 564 17.86 -42.70 -7.35
C ASP A 564 17.29 -43.49 -8.55
N GLY A 565 18.17 -43.65 -9.55
CA GLY A 565 17.98 -44.47 -10.73
C GLY A 565 18.71 -45.82 -10.69
N SER A 566 18.24 -46.75 -11.52
CA SER A 566 19.08 -47.75 -12.16
C SER A 566 18.32 -48.42 -13.33
N ASN A 567 19.04 -48.52 -14.45
CA ASN A 567 18.77 -49.27 -15.68
C ASN A 567 17.83 -50.49 -15.57
N ALA A 568 16.84 -50.57 -16.47
CA ALA A 568 16.54 -51.79 -17.24
C ALA A 568 15.69 -51.47 -18.47
N ARG A 569 15.93 -52.25 -19.52
CA ARG A 569 15.45 -52.11 -20.91
C ARG A 569 13.94 -52.33 -21.08
N SER A 570 13.41 -51.71 -22.14
CA SER A 570 12.08 -51.83 -22.79
C SER A 570 11.67 -53.28 -23.16
N PRO A 571 10.53 -53.57 -23.85
CA PRO A 571 9.43 -52.68 -24.34
C PRO A 571 7.99 -53.27 -24.23
N ALA A 572 7.00 -52.47 -24.69
CA ALA A 572 5.87 -52.83 -25.59
C ALA A 572 4.43 -52.67 -25.06
N SER A 573 3.59 -52.12 -25.97
CA SER A 573 2.12 -52.25 -26.14
C SER A 573 1.23 -51.70 -25.02
N ASP A 574 0.02 -51.17 -25.21
CA ASP A 574 -0.89 -50.85 -26.32
C ASP A 574 -2.14 -50.28 -25.60
N GLY A 575 -2.90 -49.41 -26.27
CA GLY A 575 -4.36 -49.53 -26.25
C GLY A 575 -5.19 -48.86 -25.15
N SER A 576 -6.02 -47.93 -25.63
CA SER A 576 -7.45 -47.72 -25.30
C SER A 576 -7.87 -47.23 -23.91
N GLU A 577 -8.37 -45.98 -23.92
CA GLU A 577 -9.74 -45.55 -23.60
C GLU A 577 -10.61 -46.27 -22.54
N GLU A 578 -11.46 -45.42 -21.93
CA GLU A 578 -12.73 -45.65 -21.23
C GLU A 578 -12.75 -45.86 -19.70
N PHE A 579 -13.37 -44.86 -19.05
CA PHE A 579 -14.04 -44.95 -17.74
C PHE A 579 -15.02 -46.14 -17.71
N PRO A 580 -15.24 -46.74 -16.52
CA PRO A 580 -16.55 -46.48 -15.89
C PRO A 580 -16.53 -46.45 -14.34
N PHE A 581 -17.55 -45.75 -13.82
CA PHE A 581 -18.02 -45.80 -12.43
C PHE A 581 -18.29 -47.24 -11.94
N ARG A 582 -17.99 -47.52 -10.66
CA ARG A 582 -18.83 -48.37 -9.81
C ARG A 582 -18.66 -48.07 -8.31
N SER A 583 -19.83 -48.03 -7.67
CA SER A 583 -20.15 -47.93 -6.25
C SER A 583 -19.56 -49.02 -5.38
N ILE A 584 -19.26 -48.71 -4.12
CA ILE A 584 -19.45 -49.63 -2.98
C ILE A 584 -19.99 -48.84 -1.77
N ASP A 585 -21.11 -49.33 -1.26
CA ASP A 585 -21.83 -48.94 -0.04
C ASP A 585 -21.02 -49.15 1.25
N GLY A 586 -21.36 -48.39 2.28
CA GLY A 586 -20.87 -48.61 3.64
C GLY A 586 -21.36 -47.57 4.65
N GLN A 587 -22.63 -47.69 5.05
CA GLN A 587 -23.28 -47.25 6.30
C GLN A 587 -22.31 -46.91 7.46
N SER A 588 -22.54 -46.00 8.41
CA SER A 588 -23.66 -45.13 8.81
C SER A 588 -23.21 -44.43 10.10
N GLN A 589 -23.53 -43.15 10.31
CA GLN A 589 -24.29 -42.62 11.46
C GLN A 589 -24.15 -41.10 11.54
N ILE A 590 -25.27 -40.44 11.22
CA ILE A 590 -25.52 -39.02 11.30
C ILE A 590 -26.15 -38.75 12.67
N PHE A 591 -25.62 -37.78 13.43
CA PHE A 591 -26.40 -37.02 14.40
C PHE A 591 -26.56 -35.61 13.84
N ALA A 592 -27.75 -35.33 13.30
CA ALA A 592 -28.20 -33.99 12.96
C ALA A 592 -29.05 -33.47 14.13
N THR A 593 -28.66 -32.34 14.71
CA THR A 593 -29.52 -31.55 15.61
C THR A 593 -30.20 -30.45 14.80
N ALA A 594 -31.52 -30.36 15.02
CA ALA A 594 -32.49 -29.58 14.28
C ALA A 594 -32.33 -28.06 14.41
N ALA A 595 -32.68 -27.35 13.33
CA ALA A 595 -33.06 -25.94 13.36
C ALA A 595 -34.49 -25.79 13.89
N PRO A 596 -34.84 -24.74 14.66
CA PRO A 596 -36.22 -24.43 14.96
C PRO A 596 -36.84 -23.52 13.88
N GLU A 597 -37.97 -23.98 13.34
CA GLU A 597 -38.97 -23.17 12.66
C GLU A 597 -39.83 -22.41 13.70
N GLY A 598 -40.28 -21.21 13.33
CA GLY A 598 -41.31 -20.47 14.07
C GLY A 598 -41.55 -19.08 13.48
N GLY A 599 -42.56 -18.97 12.62
CA GLY A 599 -42.97 -17.73 11.97
C GLY A 599 -44.21 -17.05 12.59
N PHE A 600 -44.54 -15.91 11.96
CA PHE A 600 -45.78 -15.11 11.94
C PHE A 600 -46.12 -14.21 13.14
N SER A 601 -45.92 -12.89 12.94
CA SER A 601 -46.99 -11.94 12.58
C SER A 601 -46.39 -10.68 11.96
#